data_AF-A0A3D5ML09-F1
#
_entry.id   AF-A0A3D5ML09-F1
#
_cell.length_a   1.000
_cell.length_b   1.000
_cell.length_c   1.000
_cell.angle_alpha   90.00
_cell.angle_beta   90.00
_cell.angle_gamma   90.00
#
_symmetry.space_group_name_H-M   'P 1'
#
loop_
_entity.id
_entity.type
_entity.pdbx_description
1 polymer ?
#
loop_
_entity_poly.entity_id
_entity_poly.type
_entity_poly.pdbx_seq_one_letter_code
_entity_poly.pdbx_strand_id
1 'polypeptide(L)'
;MEVIELDDSSLEWVPVIDGIPLEERSGFYQLPSLDSPVRLVSRSCVDSAEGPGPEVWSGDFSKELLVFKLDADARQGRRVHCPGRGLCLVVAPSDWKPLGRPGPVAPEPVLPDGAYTAHYFDLDAEDGHVAFRRPDGHESRLARHRLDVRLEGAVLPDSSARMGPFFGPTPPVLSAATPEVWDEVATIVVGEEGPGRKRWRTHFHPSTGSRIQEMPPELVSKGAGWFFVRFYSYTDDLIDSLDFRFASGLQLMHRPQVRLLPGTEGHDEVRFVLSAGRGWEVTPMWPRLCRAEVDQSSSEIALVIPAAPEADETRWQVDPPGGRPVPLVIRLDRVWWSLVDDGEEPRWSDRPLRVLRDWFRPVSRKRLLLKLPRGLRVRLGFDASMAREFGPAGSDGRPLAVHLRDFADCPEVTRPSPASFRVWVSRESAVCLSLPALTLRCRICDHPGTSRQDMVRHVGSHLDDLFPRLSWEEILEAFPDRGYPKALYRCSYCGHIEFNEQTISSDNATSAILAHLDNCPYAERDGGRVIPRFEPIDDVERMREILPRLRQENLPDIRRCRFCPRDSEPWEDPSREAMTAHLMERHWDELWTYREE
;
A
#
# COMPACT_ATOMS: atom_id res chain seq x y z
N MET A 1 67.72 14.17 -40.25
CA MET A 1 67.32 13.15 -39.26
C MET A 1 67.72 13.68 -37.91
N GLU A 2 66.80 14.37 -37.25
CA GLU A 2 66.84 14.59 -35.81
C GLU A 2 65.74 13.71 -35.25
N VAL A 3 66.14 12.73 -34.44
CA VAL A 3 65.22 11.95 -33.62
C VAL A 3 64.90 12.84 -32.42
N ILE A 4 63.68 13.38 -32.40
CA ILE A 4 63.14 13.98 -31.18
C ILE A 4 62.51 12.82 -30.42
N GLU A 5 63.21 12.33 -29.39
CA GLU A 5 62.59 11.51 -28.34
C GLU A 5 61.58 12.39 -27.62
N LEU A 6 60.29 12.12 -27.83
CA LEU A 6 59.23 12.65 -26.99
C LEU A 6 59.24 11.82 -25.69
N ASP A 7 59.59 12.49 -24.61
CA ASP A 7 59.60 11.99 -23.24
C ASP A 7 58.17 11.59 -22.83
N ASP A 8 57.96 10.30 -22.59
CA ASP A 8 56.67 9.63 -22.34
C ASP A 8 56.13 9.89 -20.90
N SER A 9 56.58 10.97 -20.26
CA SER A 9 56.48 11.18 -18.81
C SER A 9 55.46 12.23 -18.34
N SER A 10 54.51 12.65 -19.18
CA SER A 10 53.56 13.72 -18.78
C SER A 10 52.08 13.51 -19.13
N LEU A 11 51.66 12.30 -19.53
CA LEU A 11 50.24 11.98 -19.71
C LEU A 11 49.65 11.36 -18.42
N GLU A 12 49.01 12.19 -17.60
CA GLU A 12 48.18 11.72 -16.48
C GLU A 12 46.81 11.28 -17.03
N TRP A 13 46.33 10.09 -16.66
CA TRP A 13 45.03 9.55 -17.12
C TRP A 13 43.98 9.71 -16.03
N VAL A 14 42.80 10.15 -16.44
CA VAL A 14 41.74 10.63 -15.58
C VAL A 14 40.45 9.90 -15.97
N PRO A 15 39.73 9.25 -15.03
CA PRO A 15 38.44 8.69 -15.38
C PRO A 15 37.47 9.77 -15.88
N VAL A 16 36.55 9.35 -16.71
CA VAL A 16 35.44 10.16 -17.20
C VAL A 16 34.18 9.37 -16.99
N ILE A 17 33.25 9.98 -16.27
CA ILE A 17 31.90 9.45 -16.07
C ILE A 17 30.99 10.49 -16.71
N ASP A 18 30.17 10.08 -17.69
CA ASP A 18 29.31 10.98 -18.48
C ASP A 18 30.02 12.15 -19.18
N GLY A 19 31.24 11.94 -19.66
CA GLY A 19 31.98 12.97 -20.42
C GLY A 19 32.64 14.05 -19.56
N ILE A 20 32.57 13.95 -18.22
CA ILE A 20 33.20 14.90 -17.29
C ILE A 20 34.51 14.31 -16.76
N PRO A 21 35.65 14.98 -16.98
CA PRO A 21 36.95 14.56 -16.46
C PRO A 21 37.05 14.64 -14.93
N LEU A 22 37.65 13.62 -14.30
CA LEU A 22 38.01 13.66 -12.87
C LEU A 22 39.12 14.69 -12.57
N GLU A 23 38.81 15.97 -12.64
CA GLU A 23 39.49 16.94 -11.77
C GLU A 23 38.90 16.83 -10.36
N GLU A 24 39.74 16.89 -9.32
CA GLU A 24 39.28 17.00 -7.93
C GLU A 24 38.57 18.35 -7.70
N ARG A 25 37.33 18.46 -8.16
CA ARG A 25 36.44 19.57 -7.83
C ARG A 25 35.56 19.14 -6.68
N SER A 26 36.01 19.45 -5.46
CA SER A 26 35.29 19.18 -4.20
C SER A 26 35.29 17.71 -3.75
N GLY A 27 36.21 16.88 -4.24
CA GLY A 27 36.46 15.54 -3.68
C GLY A 27 35.39 14.47 -3.91
N PHE A 28 34.47 14.63 -4.87
CA PHE A 28 33.45 13.62 -5.22
C PHE A 28 33.33 13.44 -6.74
N TYR A 29 33.08 12.20 -7.16
CA TYR A 29 32.76 11.81 -8.53
C TYR A 29 31.26 11.51 -8.62
N GLN A 30 30.53 12.05 -9.60
CA GLN A 30 29.10 11.77 -9.76
C GLN A 30 28.87 10.51 -10.61
N LEU A 31 28.09 9.58 -10.07
CA LEU A 31 27.50 8.43 -10.77
C LEU A 31 26.01 8.76 -11.04
N PRO A 32 25.59 8.87 -12.30
CA PRO A 32 24.19 9.16 -12.67
C PRO A 32 23.25 8.04 -12.21
N SER A 33 23.74 6.79 -12.25
CA SER A 33 23.10 5.59 -11.75
C SER A 33 24.15 4.51 -11.48
N LEU A 34 23.74 3.43 -10.81
CA LEU A 34 24.54 2.23 -10.61
C LEU A 34 24.87 1.48 -11.93
N ASP A 35 24.14 1.78 -13.01
CA ASP A 35 24.25 1.14 -14.33
C ASP A 35 24.90 2.08 -15.38
N SER A 36 25.52 3.18 -14.95
CA SER A 36 26.13 4.18 -15.83
C SER A 36 27.56 3.78 -16.21
N PRO A 37 27.92 3.76 -17.50
CA PRO A 37 29.22 3.24 -17.94
C PRO A 37 30.38 4.14 -17.48
N VAL A 38 31.37 3.53 -16.82
CA VAL A 38 32.63 4.19 -16.43
C VAL A 38 33.62 4.17 -17.60
N ARG A 39 34.28 5.30 -17.91
CA ARG A 39 35.34 5.39 -18.94
C ARG A 39 36.64 5.97 -18.37
N LEU A 40 37.78 5.72 -19.01
CA LEU A 40 39.07 6.38 -18.72
C LEU A 40 39.49 7.25 -19.93
N VAL A 41 39.97 8.48 -19.70
CA VAL A 41 40.53 9.37 -20.75
C VAL A 41 41.85 10.01 -20.30
N SER A 42 42.68 10.51 -21.22
CA SER A 42 43.92 11.23 -20.88
C SER A 42 43.64 12.70 -20.51
N ARG A 43 44.44 13.29 -19.62
CA ARG A 43 44.32 14.70 -19.19
C ARG A 43 44.51 15.69 -20.35
N SER A 44 45.24 15.32 -21.41
CA SER A 44 45.34 16.14 -22.62
C SER A 44 44.03 16.22 -23.42
N CYS A 45 43.19 15.18 -23.38
CA CYS A 45 41.85 15.16 -24.01
C CYS A 45 40.80 15.94 -23.21
N VAL A 46 41.09 16.28 -21.95
CA VAL A 46 40.22 17.06 -21.05
C VAL A 46 40.32 18.55 -21.35
N ASP A 47 41.52 19.01 -21.72
CA ASP A 47 41.84 20.43 -21.92
C ASP A 47 41.63 20.92 -23.38
N SER A 48 41.30 20.02 -24.31
CA SER A 48 41.07 20.34 -25.73
C SER A 48 39.57 20.45 -26.06
N ALA A 49 39.12 21.62 -26.53
CA ALA A 49 37.73 21.87 -26.91
C ALA A 49 37.30 21.22 -28.25
N GLU A 50 38.26 20.66 -29.00
CA GLU A 50 38.04 19.89 -30.22
C GLU A 50 38.70 18.52 -30.03
N GLY A 51 37.89 17.50 -29.72
CA GLY A 51 38.38 16.20 -29.30
C GLY A 51 38.99 15.36 -30.43
N PRO A 52 40.12 14.66 -30.20
CA PRO A 52 40.41 13.45 -30.94
C PRO A 52 39.52 12.31 -30.42
N GLY A 53 39.25 11.31 -31.27
CA GLY A 53 38.53 10.09 -30.87
C GLY A 53 39.25 9.34 -29.73
N PRO A 54 38.60 8.35 -29.10
CA PRO A 54 39.19 7.63 -27.96
C PRO A 54 40.49 6.96 -28.38
N GLU A 55 41.63 7.50 -27.93
CA GLU A 55 42.92 6.82 -28.03
C GLU A 55 42.92 5.62 -27.07
N VAL A 56 43.23 4.45 -27.61
CA VAL A 56 43.37 3.20 -26.85
C VAL A 56 44.70 3.24 -26.12
N TRP A 57 44.63 3.17 -24.79
CA TRP A 57 45.78 3.15 -23.90
C TRP A 57 46.49 1.79 -23.92
N SER A 58 47.83 1.79 -23.84
CA SER A 58 48.66 0.57 -23.83
C SER A 58 49.62 0.50 -22.64
N GLY A 59 49.39 1.27 -21.58
CA GLY A 59 50.22 1.19 -20.39
C GLY A 59 49.97 -0.10 -19.60
N ASP A 60 50.67 -0.27 -18.49
CA ASP A 60 50.66 -1.50 -17.72
C ASP A 60 50.00 -1.28 -16.34
N PHE A 61 48.71 -1.63 -16.19
CA PHE A 61 48.03 -1.66 -14.89
C PHE A 61 48.41 -2.93 -14.10
N SER A 62 49.44 -3.69 -14.51
CA SER A 62 49.83 -4.96 -13.89
C SER A 62 50.11 -4.88 -12.38
N LYS A 63 50.13 -3.68 -11.78
CA LYS A 63 50.52 -3.46 -10.38
C LYS A 63 49.51 -2.78 -9.47
N GLU A 64 48.47 -2.07 -9.94
CA GLU A 64 47.58 -1.31 -9.03
C GLU A 64 46.09 -1.36 -9.41
N LEU A 65 45.24 -1.73 -8.43
CA LEU A 65 43.79 -1.68 -8.52
C LEU A 65 43.31 -0.23 -8.32
N LEU A 66 42.35 0.24 -9.13
CA LEU A 66 41.68 1.53 -8.84
C LEU A 66 40.46 1.27 -7.97
N VAL A 67 40.40 1.89 -6.79
CA VAL A 67 39.31 1.67 -5.83
C VAL A 67 38.60 2.98 -5.50
N PHE A 68 37.27 2.94 -5.54
CA PHE A 68 36.39 4.07 -5.26
C PHE A 68 35.36 3.69 -4.19
N LYS A 69 35.34 4.39 -3.07
CA LYS A 69 34.30 4.25 -2.04
C LYS A 69 33.07 5.02 -2.48
N LEU A 70 31.92 4.35 -2.53
CA LEU A 70 30.65 4.95 -2.97
C LEU A 70 29.86 5.49 -1.78
N ASP A 71 29.02 6.50 -2.03
CA ASP A 71 28.04 6.99 -1.06
C ASP A 71 26.90 5.97 -0.86
N ALA A 72 26.04 6.21 0.13
CA ALA A 72 24.96 5.28 0.49
C ALA A 72 23.93 5.04 -0.63
N ASP A 73 23.78 6.01 -1.56
CA ASP A 73 22.89 5.90 -2.73
C ASP A 73 23.62 5.33 -3.96
N ALA A 74 24.93 5.08 -3.86
CA ALA A 74 25.83 4.71 -4.95
C ALA A 74 25.76 5.65 -6.17
N ARG A 75 25.50 6.93 -5.89
CA ARG A 75 25.43 8.02 -6.87
C ARG A 75 26.66 8.89 -6.87
N GLN A 76 27.57 8.70 -5.92
CA GLN A 76 28.86 9.35 -5.92
C GLN A 76 29.96 8.42 -5.43
N GLY A 77 31.19 8.62 -5.91
CA GLY A 77 32.36 7.86 -5.48
C GLY A 77 33.55 8.76 -5.14
N ARG A 78 34.45 8.29 -4.26
CA ARG A 78 35.74 8.93 -3.96
C ARG A 78 36.86 7.91 -4.08
N ARG A 79 37.97 8.25 -4.74
CA ARG A 79 39.13 7.36 -4.87
C ARG A 79 39.75 7.16 -3.49
N VAL A 80 40.00 5.90 -3.14
CA VAL A 80 40.61 5.51 -1.87
C VAL A 80 41.65 4.43 -2.14
N HIS A 81 42.65 4.31 -1.29
CA HIS A 81 43.63 3.22 -1.41
C HIS A 81 43.03 1.90 -0.89
N CYS A 82 42.35 1.96 0.27
CA CYS A 82 41.71 0.81 0.91
C CYS A 82 40.36 1.18 1.53
N PRO A 83 39.20 0.84 0.91
CA PRO A 83 37.90 1.12 1.51
C PRO A 83 37.68 0.22 2.73
N GLY A 84 37.34 0.82 3.87
CA GLY A 84 37.08 0.07 5.11
C GLY A 84 35.66 -0.48 5.27
N ARG A 85 34.66 0.17 4.63
CA ARG A 85 33.22 -0.09 4.80
C ARG A 85 32.37 0.47 3.65
N GLY A 86 31.12 0.03 3.57
CA GLY A 86 30.14 0.47 2.57
C GLY A 86 30.35 -0.15 1.18
N LEU A 87 29.63 0.39 0.20
CA LEU A 87 29.75 -0.05 -1.19
C LEU A 87 31.01 0.56 -1.83
N CYS A 88 31.75 -0.22 -2.60
CA CYS A 88 32.87 0.27 -3.39
C CYS A 88 32.84 -0.24 -4.83
N LEU A 89 33.41 0.56 -5.72
CA LEU A 89 33.68 0.25 -7.12
C LEU A 89 35.19 0.01 -7.29
N VAL A 90 35.56 -1.10 -7.90
CA VAL A 90 36.96 -1.49 -8.14
C VAL A 90 37.16 -1.75 -9.62
N VAL A 91 38.11 -1.07 -10.24
CA VAL A 91 38.52 -1.34 -11.63
C VAL A 91 39.76 -2.22 -11.59
N ALA A 92 39.65 -3.40 -12.21
CA ALA A 92 40.68 -4.42 -12.27
C ALA A 92 40.89 -4.90 -13.72
N PRO A 93 42.04 -5.51 -14.05
CA PRO A 93 42.23 -6.18 -15.33
C PRO A 93 41.14 -7.23 -15.61
N SER A 94 40.68 -7.35 -16.84
CA SER A 94 39.50 -8.18 -17.18
C SER A 94 39.72 -9.68 -16.98
N ASP A 95 40.97 -10.13 -16.95
CA ASP A 95 41.39 -11.49 -16.69
C ASP A 95 41.51 -11.83 -15.20
N TRP A 96 41.34 -10.85 -14.31
CA TRP A 96 41.28 -11.05 -12.86
C TRP A 96 39.86 -11.44 -12.46
N LYS A 97 39.73 -12.57 -11.75
CA LYS A 97 38.43 -13.08 -11.32
C LYS A 97 38.13 -12.64 -9.90
N PRO A 98 37.04 -11.92 -9.61
CA PRO A 98 36.73 -11.49 -8.25
C PRO A 98 36.53 -12.72 -7.34
N LEU A 99 37.15 -12.67 -6.16
CA LEU A 99 37.06 -13.65 -5.09
C LEU A 99 36.21 -13.02 -3.98
N GLY A 100 34.91 -13.27 -4.02
CA GLY A 100 33.96 -12.66 -3.10
C GLY A 100 32.53 -12.78 -3.62
N ARG A 101 31.56 -12.37 -2.80
CA ARG A 101 30.17 -12.30 -3.24
C ARG A 101 30.04 -11.10 -4.20
N PRO A 102 29.42 -11.26 -5.38
CA PRO A 102 29.21 -10.14 -6.29
C PRO A 102 28.36 -9.06 -5.59
N GLY A 103 28.74 -7.79 -5.78
CA GLY A 103 27.94 -6.66 -5.34
C GLY A 103 26.58 -6.57 -6.05
N PRO A 104 25.81 -5.50 -5.83
CA PRO A 104 24.44 -5.37 -6.33
C PRO A 104 24.33 -5.30 -7.86
N VAL A 105 25.43 -5.08 -8.58
CA VAL A 105 25.50 -4.88 -10.03
C VAL A 105 26.49 -5.85 -10.65
N ALA A 106 26.18 -6.33 -11.86
CA ALA A 106 27.08 -7.19 -12.62
C ALA A 106 28.33 -6.41 -13.08
N PRO A 107 29.50 -7.06 -13.17
CA PRO A 107 30.71 -6.39 -13.65
C PRO A 107 30.56 -5.89 -15.09
N GLU A 108 31.11 -4.71 -15.39
CA GLU A 108 31.01 -4.07 -16.71
C GLU A 108 32.38 -3.66 -17.27
N PRO A 109 32.59 -3.71 -18.60
CA PRO A 109 33.85 -3.28 -19.22
C PRO A 109 34.02 -1.76 -19.16
N VAL A 110 35.21 -1.30 -18.74
CA VAL A 110 35.53 0.14 -18.55
C VAL A 110 36.14 0.77 -19.81
N LEU A 111 36.76 -0.05 -20.67
CA LEU A 111 37.36 0.38 -21.94
C LEU A 111 36.73 -0.37 -23.13
N PRO A 112 36.71 0.24 -24.34
CA PRO A 112 36.19 -0.39 -25.55
C PRO A 112 36.91 -1.69 -25.95
N ASP A 113 38.17 -1.84 -25.56
CA ASP A 113 38.99 -3.03 -25.80
C ASP A 113 38.71 -4.17 -24.80
N GLY A 114 37.92 -3.92 -23.76
CA GLY A 114 37.58 -4.90 -22.73
C GLY A 114 38.77 -5.31 -21.85
N ALA A 115 39.86 -4.54 -21.81
CA ALA A 115 41.04 -4.87 -21.01
C ALA A 115 40.81 -4.72 -19.50
N TYR A 116 39.80 -3.94 -19.09
CA TYR A 116 39.47 -3.66 -17.69
C TYR A 116 37.98 -3.83 -17.41
N THR A 117 37.68 -4.33 -16.22
CA THR A 117 36.33 -4.56 -15.74
C THR A 117 36.11 -3.83 -14.41
N ALA A 118 34.98 -3.15 -14.30
CA ALA A 118 34.48 -2.53 -13.09
C ALA A 118 33.70 -3.56 -12.27
N HIS A 119 34.05 -3.71 -11.00
CA HIS A 119 33.43 -4.63 -10.05
C HIS A 119 32.89 -3.87 -8.85
N TYR A 120 31.68 -4.20 -8.41
CA TYR A 120 31.10 -3.66 -7.19
C TYR A 120 31.25 -4.66 -6.04
N PHE A 121 31.67 -4.16 -4.87
CA PHE A 121 31.77 -4.93 -3.64
C PHE A 121 31.01 -4.24 -2.51
N ASP A 122 30.28 -5.02 -1.72
CA ASP A 122 29.67 -4.57 -0.47
C ASP A 122 30.54 -5.02 0.71
N LEU A 123 31.20 -4.06 1.36
CA LEU A 123 32.14 -4.32 2.45
C LEU A 123 31.47 -4.46 3.82
N ASP A 124 30.17 -4.17 3.91
CA ASP A 124 29.38 -4.30 5.13
C ASP A 124 28.74 -5.69 5.27
N ALA A 125 28.79 -6.52 4.22
CA ALA A 125 28.41 -7.93 4.28
C ALA A 125 29.34 -8.75 5.21
N GLU A 126 28.86 -9.87 5.76
CA GLU A 126 29.62 -10.71 6.72
C GLU A 126 31.02 -11.11 6.20
N ASP A 127 31.14 -11.38 4.89
CA ASP A 127 32.41 -11.69 4.21
C ASP A 127 32.92 -10.53 3.32
N GLY A 128 32.52 -9.28 3.59
CA GLY A 128 32.85 -8.13 2.75
C GLY A 128 34.36 -7.85 2.67
N HIS A 129 34.96 -8.12 1.51
CA HIS A 129 36.34 -7.76 1.17
C HIS A 129 36.55 -7.67 -0.34
N VAL A 130 37.58 -6.92 -0.76
CA VAL A 130 38.02 -6.86 -2.15
C VAL A 130 39.15 -7.86 -2.34
N ALA A 131 38.92 -8.90 -3.16
CA ALA A 131 39.94 -9.83 -3.59
C ALA A 131 39.71 -10.30 -5.02
N PHE A 132 40.80 -10.67 -5.68
CA PHE A 132 40.81 -11.16 -7.05
C PHE A 132 41.80 -12.33 -7.19
N ARG A 133 41.44 -13.30 -8.03
CA ARG A 133 42.35 -14.33 -8.52
C ARG A 133 42.98 -13.85 -9.82
N ARG A 134 44.30 -13.72 -9.80
CA ARG A 134 45.10 -13.34 -10.96
C ARG A 134 45.27 -14.54 -11.92
N PRO A 135 45.67 -14.31 -13.18
CA PRO A 135 45.91 -15.37 -14.17
C PRO A 135 47.03 -16.34 -13.76
N ASP A 136 48.00 -15.86 -13.00
CA ASP A 136 49.09 -16.66 -12.42
C ASP A 136 48.64 -17.60 -11.29
N GLY A 137 47.36 -17.55 -10.92
CA GLY A 137 46.76 -18.35 -9.85
C GLY A 137 46.93 -17.75 -8.45
N HIS A 138 47.70 -16.66 -8.30
CA HIS A 138 47.84 -15.96 -7.03
C HIS A 138 46.61 -15.11 -6.72
N GLU A 139 46.31 -14.99 -5.43
CA GLU A 139 45.22 -14.13 -4.96
C GLU A 139 45.78 -12.75 -4.63
N SER A 140 45.24 -11.72 -5.30
CA SER A 140 45.44 -10.33 -4.94
C SER A 140 44.31 -9.90 -4.02
N ARG A 141 44.62 -9.71 -2.75
CA ARG A 141 43.66 -9.21 -1.75
C ARG A 141 44.04 -7.78 -1.40
N LEU A 142 43.08 -6.87 -1.53
CA LEU A 142 43.28 -5.51 -1.06
C LEU A 142 43.34 -5.54 0.48
N ALA A 143 44.37 -4.95 1.07
CA ALA A 143 44.52 -4.91 2.52
C ALA A 143 43.29 -4.22 3.13
N ARG A 144 42.58 -4.93 4.01
CA ARG A 144 41.44 -4.36 4.74
C ARG A 144 41.98 -3.57 5.93
N HIS A 145 42.38 -2.33 5.71
CA HIS A 145 42.58 -1.39 6.81
C HIS A 145 41.20 -0.86 7.23
N ARG A 146 40.47 -1.69 7.97
CA ARG A 146 39.24 -1.23 8.61
C ARG A 146 39.64 -0.37 9.80
N LEU A 147 39.73 0.94 9.56
CA LEU A 147 39.78 1.89 10.65
C LEU A 147 38.40 1.86 11.34
N ASP A 148 38.28 1.12 12.44
CA ASP A 148 37.01 0.99 13.19
C ASP A 148 36.79 2.22 14.07
N VAL A 149 36.64 3.38 13.39
CA VAL A 149 36.43 4.70 13.98
C VAL A 149 35.01 5.18 13.66
N ARG A 150 34.38 5.78 14.66
CA ARG A 150 33.03 6.35 14.60
C ARG A 150 33.02 7.78 15.11
N LEU A 151 32.08 8.56 14.61
CA LEU A 151 31.75 9.87 15.16
C LEU A 151 30.70 9.68 16.25
N GLU A 152 31.03 10.07 17.48
CA GLU A 152 30.13 9.98 18.63
C GLU A 152 29.79 11.37 19.16
N GLY A 153 28.52 11.61 19.47
CA GLY A 153 28.06 12.90 19.95
C GLY A 153 26.54 12.97 20.02
N ALA A 154 26.02 14.12 20.43
CA ALA A 154 24.58 14.37 20.44
C ALA A 154 24.07 14.62 19.02
N VAL A 155 23.13 13.78 18.56
CA VAL A 155 22.65 13.74 17.16
C VAL A 155 21.28 14.36 17.04
N LEU A 156 21.15 15.31 16.11
CA LEU A 156 19.90 15.95 15.70
C LEU A 156 19.03 14.99 14.86
N PRO A 157 17.72 15.23 14.71
CA PRO A 157 16.82 14.32 13.98
C PRO A 157 17.03 14.46 12.48
N ASP A 158 18.12 13.90 11.95
CA ASP A 158 18.47 14.00 10.54
C ASP A 158 18.50 12.62 9.85
N SER A 159 17.98 12.57 8.63
CA SER A 159 17.86 11.40 7.77
C SER A 159 18.51 11.61 6.39
N SER A 160 19.37 12.61 6.24
CA SER A 160 20.11 12.84 5.00
C SER A 160 21.22 11.79 4.86
N ALA A 161 21.05 10.90 3.89
CA ALA A 161 21.98 9.79 3.65
C ALA A 161 23.36 10.26 3.14
N ARG A 162 23.45 11.44 2.51
CA ARG A 162 24.66 11.88 1.78
C ARG A 162 25.61 12.77 2.57
N MET A 163 25.14 13.42 3.62
CA MET A 163 25.89 14.47 4.30
C MET A 163 26.40 14.05 5.68
N GLY A 164 26.32 12.74 5.97
CA GLY A 164 26.67 12.16 7.26
C GLY A 164 25.77 12.62 8.42
N PRO A 165 25.97 12.14 9.65
CA PRO A 165 25.12 12.51 10.79
C PRO A 165 25.20 14.00 11.12
N PHE A 166 24.13 14.56 11.69
CA PHE A 166 24.08 15.97 12.10
C PHE A 166 24.18 16.09 13.63
N PHE A 167 25.25 16.70 14.12
CA PHE A 167 25.55 16.84 15.54
C PHE A 167 25.30 18.25 16.10
N GLY A 168 24.98 18.31 17.39
CA GLY A 168 24.90 19.52 18.22
C GLY A 168 24.51 19.18 19.65
N PRO A 169 24.82 20.02 20.67
CA PRO A 169 25.35 21.38 20.55
C PRO A 169 26.88 21.48 20.47
N THR A 170 27.60 20.38 20.74
CA THR A 170 29.06 20.30 20.67
C THR A 170 29.51 19.45 19.48
N PRO A 171 30.75 19.62 18.98
CA PRO A 171 31.28 18.75 17.94
C PRO A 171 31.22 17.28 18.36
N PRO A 172 31.08 16.34 17.41
CA PRO A 172 31.29 14.93 17.72
C PRO A 172 32.74 14.67 18.10
N VAL A 173 33.03 13.58 18.80
CA VAL A 173 34.38 13.06 19.01
C VAL A 173 34.65 11.90 18.07
N LEU A 174 35.91 11.60 17.84
CA LEU A 174 36.33 10.39 17.13
C LEU A 174 36.55 9.28 18.15
N SER A 175 35.79 8.20 18.02
CA SER A 175 35.83 7.03 18.91
C SER A 175 36.30 5.81 18.15
N ALA A 176 37.37 5.19 18.64
CA ALA A 176 37.88 3.91 18.14
C ALA A 176 37.47 2.73 19.03
N ALA A 177 37.31 1.56 18.42
CA ALA A 177 37.07 0.31 19.15
C ALA A 177 38.19 0.01 20.17
N THR A 178 39.45 0.24 19.79
CA THR A 178 40.62 0.11 20.66
C THR A 178 41.62 1.26 20.40
N PRO A 179 42.50 1.60 21.36
CA PRO A 179 43.49 2.69 21.17
C PRO A 179 44.50 2.46 20.05
N GLU A 180 44.84 1.19 19.77
CA GLU A 180 45.87 0.80 18.80
C GLU A 180 45.48 1.14 17.37
N VAL A 181 44.19 1.38 17.10
CA VAL A 181 43.69 1.87 15.81
C VAL A 181 44.38 3.17 15.39
N TRP A 182 44.78 4.00 16.36
CA TRP A 182 45.47 5.26 16.09
C TRP A 182 46.94 5.08 15.72
N ASP A 183 47.55 3.93 16.00
CA ASP A 183 48.95 3.65 15.66
C ASP A 183 49.15 3.54 14.14
N GLU A 184 48.09 3.25 13.39
CA GLU A 184 48.08 3.22 11.92
C GLU A 184 47.85 4.61 11.28
N VAL A 185 47.43 5.60 12.07
CA VAL A 185 47.03 6.92 11.59
C VAL A 185 48.12 7.95 11.94
N ALA A 186 48.75 8.53 10.93
CA ALA A 186 49.72 9.60 11.14
C ALA A 186 49.04 10.95 11.33
N THR A 187 48.08 11.29 10.45
CA THR A 187 47.47 12.61 10.42
C THR A 187 45.95 12.50 10.28
N ILE A 188 45.23 13.26 11.11
CA ILE A 188 43.78 13.46 10.99
C ILE A 188 43.54 14.86 10.45
N VAL A 189 42.84 14.95 9.32
CA VAL A 189 42.46 16.22 8.69
C VAL A 189 40.97 16.46 8.88
N VAL A 190 40.61 17.65 9.37
CA VAL A 190 39.23 18.10 9.53
C VAL A 190 39.02 19.32 8.64
N GLY A 191 37.93 19.36 7.88
CA GLY A 191 37.65 20.49 7.00
C GLY A 191 36.19 20.65 6.62
N GLU A 192 35.87 21.79 6.01
CA GLU A 192 34.54 22.08 5.45
C GLU A 192 34.36 21.38 4.09
N GLU A 193 33.20 20.75 3.92
CA GLU A 193 32.79 20.09 2.68
C GLU A 193 31.88 21.01 1.82
N GLY A 194 31.79 20.72 0.52
CA GLY A 194 30.89 21.42 -0.42
C GLY A 194 31.54 22.42 -1.39
N PRO A 195 30.75 23.01 -2.32
CA PRO A 195 31.28 23.71 -3.49
C PRO A 195 32.00 25.03 -3.14
N GLY A 196 33.09 25.35 -3.84
CA GLY A 196 33.82 26.63 -3.73
C GLY A 196 35.31 26.50 -3.40
N ARG A 197 36.08 27.58 -3.60
CA ARG A 197 37.53 27.64 -3.29
C ARG A 197 37.77 28.15 -1.87
N LYS A 198 38.93 27.79 -1.27
CA LYS A 198 39.39 28.22 0.07
C LYS A 198 38.52 27.77 1.25
N ARG A 199 38.07 26.51 1.24
CA ARG A 199 37.41 25.89 2.40
C ARG A 199 38.38 25.77 3.56
N TRP A 200 37.87 25.98 4.78
CA TRP A 200 38.67 25.80 5.98
C TRP A 200 39.07 24.34 6.14
N ARG A 201 40.31 24.12 6.54
CA ARG A 201 40.85 22.81 6.92
C ARG A 201 41.91 23.01 7.99
N THR A 202 42.00 22.05 8.89
CA THR A 202 43.07 21.92 9.89
C THR A 202 43.47 20.45 9.99
N HIS A 203 44.55 20.18 10.69
CA HIS A 203 45.02 18.82 10.94
C HIS A 203 45.60 18.70 12.34
N PHE A 204 45.62 17.48 12.87
CA PHE A 204 46.25 17.13 14.12
C PHE A 204 46.74 15.68 14.08
N HIS A 205 47.64 15.35 15.00
CA HIS A 205 48.12 13.98 15.19
C HIS A 205 47.25 13.31 16.27
N PRO A 206 46.83 12.06 16.08
CA PRO A 206 46.06 11.35 17.09
C PRO A 206 46.90 11.11 18.36
N SER A 207 46.26 11.18 19.52
CA SER A 207 46.88 10.81 20.79
C SER A 207 46.90 9.29 20.92
N THR A 208 48.07 8.68 20.81
CA THR A 208 48.24 7.23 21.00
C THR A 208 47.89 6.83 22.45
N GLY A 209 47.26 5.67 22.61
CA GLY A 209 46.80 5.18 23.92
C GLY A 209 45.44 5.70 24.42
N SER A 210 44.80 6.64 23.70
CA SER A 210 43.41 7.03 23.94
C SER A 210 42.46 6.39 22.93
N ARG A 211 41.26 5.96 23.35
CA ARG A 211 40.21 5.54 22.40
C ARG A 211 39.50 6.72 21.75
N ILE A 212 39.52 7.88 22.41
CA ILE A 212 38.77 9.07 22.01
C ILE A 212 39.75 10.15 21.57
N GLN A 213 39.49 10.75 20.42
CA GLN A 213 40.17 11.96 19.96
C GLN A 213 39.16 13.10 19.88
N GLU A 214 39.49 14.22 20.52
CA GLU A 214 38.68 15.44 20.48
C GLU A 214 38.83 16.13 19.12
N MET A 215 37.76 16.80 18.67
CA MET A 215 37.85 17.62 17.46
C MET A 215 38.62 18.91 17.73
N PRO A 216 39.28 19.48 16.69
CA PRO A 216 39.97 20.76 16.83
C PRO A 216 39.03 21.87 17.31
N PRO A 217 39.44 22.71 18.28
CA PRO A 217 38.60 23.76 18.85
C PRO A 217 38.15 24.80 17.81
N GLU A 218 38.90 24.96 16.72
CA GLU A 218 38.56 25.83 15.59
C GLU A 218 37.26 25.40 14.90
N LEU A 219 36.85 24.13 14.99
CA LEU A 219 35.58 23.65 14.45
C LEU A 219 34.39 24.36 15.12
N VAL A 220 34.46 24.62 16.44
CA VAL A 220 33.42 25.35 17.17
C VAL A 220 33.28 26.78 16.64
N SER A 221 34.40 27.42 16.28
CA SER A 221 34.41 28.78 15.73
C SER A 221 33.71 28.90 14.37
N LYS A 222 33.46 27.77 13.68
CA LYS A 222 32.70 27.76 12.42
C LYS A 222 31.21 27.91 12.61
N GLY A 223 30.69 27.76 13.83
CA GLY A 223 29.27 27.90 14.12
C GLY A 223 28.49 26.70 13.60
N ALA A 224 28.22 26.64 12.30
CA ALA A 224 27.59 25.48 11.67
C ALA A 224 28.10 25.20 10.26
N GLY A 225 28.01 23.94 9.83
CA GLY A 225 28.43 23.54 8.48
C GLY A 225 28.32 22.05 8.19
N TRP A 226 28.69 21.71 6.97
CA TRP A 226 28.98 20.35 6.51
C TRP A 226 30.50 20.18 6.48
N PHE A 227 30.99 19.14 7.13
CA PHE A 227 32.40 18.90 7.39
C PHE A 227 32.78 17.46 7.05
N PHE A 228 34.07 17.22 6.94
CA PHE A 228 34.65 15.89 6.81
C PHE A 228 35.77 15.69 7.84
N VAL A 229 36.05 14.43 8.15
CA VAL A 229 37.27 13.96 8.79
C VAL A 229 37.93 12.93 7.88
N ARG A 230 39.21 13.10 7.62
CA ARG A 230 40.03 12.21 6.79
C ARG A 230 41.23 11.72 7.59
N PHE A 231 41.55 10.45 7.46
CA PHE A 231 42.65 9.79 8.17
C PHE A 231 43.73 9.41 7.18
N TYR A 232 44.97 9.81 7.44
CA TYR A 232 46.11 9.56 6.58
C TYR A 232 47.15 8.71 7.29
N SER A 233 47.79 7.81 6.54
CA SER A 233 48.91 6.98 7.01
C SER A 233 50.21 7.78 7.11
N TYR A 234 51.28 7.14 7.60
CA TYR A 234 52.63 7.71 7.64
C TYR A 234 53.27 7.90 6.25
N THR A 235 52.66 7.30 5.22
CA THR A 235 53.04 7.45 3.80
C THR A 235 52.19 8.47 3.06
N ASP A 236 51.34 9.23 3.78
CA ASP A 236 50.39 10.22 3.24
C ASP A 236 49.26 9.62 2.39
N ASP A 237 48.95 8.33 2.60
CA ASP A 237 47.83 7.66 1.93
C ASP A 237 46.53 7.86 2.72
N LEU A 238 45.44 8.19 2.01
CA LEU A 238 44.10 8.29 2.61
C LEU A 238 43.57 6.91 3.01
N ILE A 239 43.44 6.69 4.32
CA ILE A 239 42.93 5.46 4.93
C ILE A 239 41.39 5.44 4.91
N ASP A 240 40.75 6.46 5.48
CA ASP A 240 39.28 6.56 5.48
C ASP A 240 38.81 8.02 5.53
N SER A 241 37.53 8.23 5.23
CA SER A 241 36.85 9.52 5.24
C SER A 241 35.45 9.39 5.82
N LEU A 242 35.11 10.31 6.71
CA LEU A 242 33.82 10.43 7.38
C LEU A 242 33.25 11.82 7.16
N ASP A 243 32.04 11.92 6.64
CA ASP A 243 31.33 13.19 6.50
C ASP A 243 30.37 13.37 7.69
N PHE A 244 30.14 14.62 8.08
CA PHE A 244 29.19 14.96 9.14
C PHE A 244 28.75 16.43 9.04
N ARG A 245 27.64 16.75 9.67
CA ARG A 245 27.22 18.14 9.90
C ARG A 245 27.33 18.47 11.37
N PHE A 246 27.58 19.72 11.65
CA PHE A 246 27.67 20.23 13.01
C PHE A 246 27.03 21.61 13.10
N ALA A 247 26.30 21.85 14.18
CA ALA A 247 25.72 23.15 14.54
C ALA A 247 25.96 23.42 16.03
N SER A 248 26.83 24.39 16.31
CA SER A 248 27.24 24.80 17.64
C SER A 248 26.08 25.43 18.41
N GLY A 249 25.80 24.91 19.61
CA GLY A 249 24.72 25.43 20.46
C GLY A 249 23.31 25.04 20.04
N LEU A 250 23.14 24.29 18.94
CA LEU A 250 21.85 23.72 18.55
C LEU A 250 21.65 22.37 19.22
N GLN A 251 20.59 22.22 20.01
CA GLN A 251 20.33 21.00 20.77
C GLN A 251 18.91 20.50 20.55
N LEU A 252 18.75 19.18 20.41
CA LEU A 252 17.43 18.56 20.43
C LEU A 252 16.94 18.42 21.87
N MET A 253 15.86 19.12 22.20
CA MET A 253 15.23 19.10 23.53
C MET A 253 14.17 18.01 23.65
N HIS A 254 13.38 17.84 22.58
CA HIS A 254 12.33 16.83 22.56
C HIS A 254 12.34 16.08 21.23
N ARG A 255 12.52 14.76 21.33
CA ARG A 255 12.28 13.82 20.23
C ARG A 255 10.90 13.17 20.45
N PRO A 256 9.92 13.43 19.58
CA PRO A 256 8.60 12.83 19.70
C PRO A 256 8.66 11.33 19.39
N GLN A 257 7.80 10.55 20.05
CA GLN A 257 7.56 9.16 19.66
C GLN A 257 6.59 9.14 18.48
N VAL A 258 7.09 8.79 17.30
CA VAL A 258 6.29 8.68 16.08
C VAL A 258 5.71 7.28 16.01
N ARG A 259 4.38 7.17 15.93
CA ARG A 259 3.72 5.87 15.76
C ARG A 259 3.70 5.49 14.29
N LEU A 260 4.09 4.24 14.03
CA LEU A 260 4.09 3.68 12.69
C LEU A 260 2.66 3.56 12.13
N LEU A 261 1.77 2.98 12.94
CA LEU A 261 0.36 2.81 12.62
C LEU A 261 -0.46 3.93 13.28
N PRO A 262 -1.45 4.49 12.58
CA PRO A 262 -2.28 5.56 13.12
C PRO A 262 -3.21 5.05 14.23
N GLY A 263 -3.67 5.99 15.07
CA GLY A 263 -4.73 5.75 16.04
C GLY A 263 -6.12 5.76 15.39
N THR A 264 -7.17 5.76 16.21
CA THR A 264 -8.56 5.82 15.72
C THR A 264 -8.88 7.11 14.98
N GLU A 265 -8.22 8.21 15.35
CA GLU A 265 -8.40 9.54 14.76
C GLU A 265 -7.40 9.89 13.65
N GLY A 266 -6.55 8.92 13.26
CA GLY A 266 -5.44 9.13 12.32
C GLY A 266 -4.09 9.27 13.02
N HIS A 267 -3.12 9.81 12.29
CA HIS A 267 -1.80 10.18 12.81
C HIS A 267 -1.86 11.53 13.52
N ASP A 268 -1.05 11.67 14.56
CA ASP A 268 -0.88 12.95 15.26
C ASP A 268 0.13 13.85 14.53
N GLU A 269 -0.03 15.16 14.70
CA GLU A 269 1.01 16.13 14.37
C GLU A 269 2.27 15.87 15.21
N VAL A 270 3.43 15.88 14.56
CA VAL A 270 4.73 15.60 15.19
C VAL A 270 5.47 16.90 15.42
N ARG A 271 6.03 17.06 16.63
CA ARG A 271 6.78 18.25 17.04
C ARG A 271 8.18 17.87 17.52
N PHE A 272 9.21 18.31 16.80
CA PHE A 272 10.59 18.28 17.30
C PHE A 272 10.90 19.62 17.93
N VAL A 273 11.39 19.63 19.17
CA VAL A 273 11.75 20.89 19.84
C VAL A 273 13.26 20.99 19.89
N LEU A 274 13.79 22.06 19.28
CA LEU A 274 15.20 22.42 19.32
C LEU A 274 15.41 23.59 20.27
N SER A 275 16.48 23.58 21.04
CA SER A 275 17.00 24.76 21.73
C SER A 275 18.12 25.35 20.90
N ALA A 276 18.05 26.66 20.65
CA ALA A 276 19.03 27.38 19.86
C ALA A 276 19.36 28.74 20.52
N GLY A 277 20.54 29.28 20.27
CA GLY A 277 20.90 30.63 20.73
C GLY A 277 20.07 31.72 20.03
N ARG A 278 20.24 32.98 20.46
CA ARG A 278 19.62 34.13 19.75
C ARG A 278 20.13 34.22 18.31
N GLY A 279 19.23 34.53 17.38
CA GLY A 279 19.56 34.77 15.97
C GLY A 279 19.64 33.51 15.10
N TRP A 280 19.29 32.34 15.64
CA TRP A 280 19.06 31.14 14.83
C TRP A 280 17.70 31.21 14.15
N GLU A 281 17.66 30.80 12.89
CA GLU A 281 16.43 30.64 12.12
C GLU A 281 16.36 29.22 11.58
N VAL A 282 15.16 28.63 11.57
CA VAL A 282 14.92 27.34 10.92
C VAL A 282 13.73 27.49 10.00
N THR A 283 13.95 27.25 8.71
CA THR A 283 12.95 27.48 7.67
C THR A 283 12.55 26.17 7.01
N PRO A 284 11.25 25.83 6.94
CA PRO A 284 10.79 24.69 6.15
C PRO A 284 10.99 24.99 4.65
N MET A 285 11.75 24.14 3.97
CA MET A 285 11.99 24.23 2.53
C MET A 285 10.96 23.41 1.76
N TRP A 286 10.61 22.23 2.28
CA TRP A 286 9.61 21.34 1.69
C TRP A 286 9.13 20.29 2.70
N PRO A 287 7.85 19.87 2.66
CA PRO A 287 6.73 20.51 1.97
C PRO A 287 6.30 21.82 2.65
N ARG A 288 5.60 22.70 1.93
CA ARG A 288 5.21 24.04 2.43
C ARG A 288 4.21 24.04 3.59
N LEU A 289 3.57 22.91 3.84
CA LEU A 289 2.66 22.68 4.96
C LEU A 289 3.38 22.57 6.32
N CYS A 290 4.68 22.28 6.32
CA CYS A 290 5.49 22.28 7.54
C CYS A 290 5.73 23.70 8.03
N ARG A 291 5.89 23.86 9.34
CA ARG A 291 6.11 25.17 9.97
C ARG A 291 7.14 25.10 11.09
N ALA A 292 7.89 26.18 11.24
CA ALA A 292 8.74 26.40 12.41
C ALA A 292 8.04 27.40 13.33
N GLU A 293 7.78 26.99 14.56
CA GLU A 293 7.20 27.84 15.61
C GLU A 293 8.35 28.25 16.55
N VAL A 294 8.67 29.54 16.60
CA VAL A 294 9.77 30.07 17.43
C VAL A 294 9.19 30.68 18.70
N ASP A 295 9.59 30.17 19.85
CA ASP A 295 9.32 30.82 21.13
C ASP A 295 10.51 31.69 21.53
N GLN A 296 10.33 33.00 21.36
CA GLN A 296 11.37 33.99 21.67
C GLN A 296 11.70 34.07 23.18
N SER A 297 10.82 33.60 24.06
CA SER A 297 11.02 33.66 25.50
C SER A 297 11.93 32.55 26.03
N SER A 298 11.82 31.36 25.44
CA SER A 298 12.59 30.16 25.79
C SER A 298 13.77 29.89 24.86
N SER A 299 13.88 30.61 23.74
CA SER A 299 14.83 30.34 22.66
C SER A 299 14.67 28.92 22.08
N GLU A 300 13.44 28.42 22.10
CA GLU A 300 13.07 27.14 21.52
C GLU A 300 12.46 27.32 20.12
N ILE A 301 12.74 26.35 19.26
CA ILE A 301 12.22 26.26 17.91
C ILE A 301 11.53 24.92 17.76
N ALA A 302 10.22 24.91 17.61
CA ALA A 302 9.44 23.73 17.34
C ALA A 302 9.29 23.52 15.82
N LEU A 303 9.83 22.42 15.32
CA LEU A 303 9.62 21.96 13.95
C LEU A 303 8.35 21.12 13.92
N VAL A 304 7.32 21.66 13.28
CA VAL A 304 5.99 21.07 13.29
C VAL A 304 5.67 20.42 11.95
N ILE A 305 5.41 19.10 12.01
CA ILE A 305 5.16 18.24 10.87
C ILE A 305 3.76 17.65 11.01
N PRO A 306 2.78 18.09 10.20
CA PRO A 306 1.41 17.60 10.32
C PRO A 306 1.29 16.16 9.85
N ALA A 307 0.12 15.58 10.10
CA ALA A 307 -0.28 14.27 9.58
C ALA A 307 -0.65 14.38 8.09
N ALA A 308 0.38 14.46 7.23
CA ALA A 308 0.21 14.41 5.78
C ALA A 308 1.28 13.50 5.15
N PRO A 309 0.94 12.63 4.19
CA PRO A 309 1.89 11.68 3.62
C PRO A 309 3.09 12.32 2.92
N GLU A 310 2.91 13.48 2.29
CA GLU A 310 3.99 14.27 1.70
C GLU A 310 4.91 14.91 2.74
N ALA A 311 4.48 14.98 4.01
CA ALA A 311 5.23 15.50 5.14
C ALA A 311 6.04 14.44 5.88
N ASP A 312 6.02 13.18 5.42
CA ASP A 312 6.84 12.12 6.02
C ASP A 312 8.31 12.21 5.61
N GLU A 313 8.64 12.99 4.58
CA GLU A 313 10.00 13.47 4.33
C GLU A 313 9.94 14.99 4.30
N THR A 314 10.69 15.64 5.16
CA THR A 314 10.71 17.10 5.25
C THR A 314 12.14 17.60 5.14
N ARG A 315 12.31 18.74 4.49
CA ARG A 315 13.59 19.42 4.31
C ARG A 315 13.49 20.79 4.95
N TRP A 316 14.46 21.08 5.79
CA TRP A 316 14.57 22.31 6.54
C TRP A 316 15.94 22.92 6.27
N GLN A 317 15.99 24.24 6.30
CA GLN A 317 17.23 24.98 6.31
C GLN A 317 17.45 25.51 7.72
N VAL A 318 18.59 25.17 8.30
CA VAL A 318 19.02 25.64 9.62
C VAL A 318 20.04 26.74 9.41
N ASP A 319 19.68 27.97 9.76
CA ASP A 319 20.46 29.17 9.53
C ASP A 319 21.08 29.65 10.86
N PRO A 320 22.39 29.43 11.06
CA PRO A 320 23.10 29.96 12.22
C PRO A 320 23.30 31.49 12.09
N PRO A 321 23.39 32.23 13.22
CA PRO A 321 23.69 33.65 13.18
C PRO A 321 25.09 33.90 12.59
N GLY A 322 25.14 34.50 11.40
CA GLY A 322 26.39 34.85 10.71
C GLY A 322 27.18 33.67 10.13
N GLY A 323 26.61 32.47 10.13
CA GLY A 323 27.24 31.25 9.59
C GLY A 323 26.64 30.79 8.26
N ARG A 324 27.00 29.58 7.83
CA ARG A 324 26.46 28.98 6.61
C ARG A 324 25.19 28.17 6.92
N PRO A 325 24.15 28.24 6.07
CA PRO A 325 22.98 27.38 6.19
C PRO A 325 23.35 25.91 6.13
N VAL A 326 22.70 25.09 6.96
CA VAL A 326 22.87 23.63 6.98
C VAL A 326 21.52 22.97 6.70
N PRO A 327 21.41 22.08 5.70
CA PRO A 327 20.17 21.36 5.46
C PRO A 327 19.94 20.31 6.54
N LEU A 328 18.69 20.19 6.98
CA LEU A 328 18.18 19.19 7.90
C LEU A 328 17.05 18.42 7.20
N VAL A 329 17.13 17.09 7.18
CA VAL A 329 16.10 16.23 6.60
C VAL A 329 15.47 15.40 7.69
N ILE A 330 14.17 15.54 7.95
CA ILE A 330 13.47 14.67 8.91
C ILE A 330 12.61 13.70 8.12
N ARG A 331 12.78 12.40 8.39
CA ARG A 331 11.91 11.34 7.88
C ARG A 331 11.05 10.75 9.00
N LEU A 332 9.76 10.64 8.76
CA LEU A 332 8.80 9.99 9.65
C LEU A 332 8.37 8.65 9.06
N ASP A 333 8.40 7.61 9.87
CA ASP A 333 7.92 6.30 9.48
C ASP A 333 6.44 6.19 9.84
N ARG A 334 5.56 6.63 8.95
CA ARG A 334 4.10 6.48 9.06
C ARG A 334 3.57 5.59 7.93
N VAL A 335 2.57 4.77 8.26
CA VAL A 335 1.83 3.97 7.29
C VAL A 335 0.59 4.73 6.86
N TRP A 336 0.37 4.78 5.55
CA TRP A 336 -0.82 5.34 4.92
C TRP A 336 -1.47 4.33 4.00
N TRP A 337 -2.77 4.48 3.78
CA TRP A 337 -3.50 3.65 2.85
C TRP A 337 -4.41 4.45 1.93
N SER A 338 -4.70 3.88 0.77
CA SER A 338 -5.66 4.43 -0.18
C SER A 338 -6.41 3.29 -0.85
N LEU A 339 -7.65 3.54 -1.24
CA LEU A 339 -8.42 2.62 -2.03
C LEU A 339 -8.62 3.20 -3.43
N VAL A 340 -8.21 2.46 -4.45
CA VAL A 340 -8.23 2.91 -5.84
C VAL A 340 -8.74 1.82 -6.78
N ASP A 341 -9.22 2.23 -7.94
CA ASP A 341 -9.30 1.36 -9.12
C ASP A 341 -7.97 1.33 -9.90
N ASP A 342 -7.88 0.46 -10.91
CA ASP A 342 -6.73 0.41 -11.80
C ASP A 342 -6.56 1.73 -12.58
N GLY A 343 -5.41 2.38 -12.41
CA GLY A 343 -5.04 3.62 -13.11
C GLY A 343 -5.45 4.92 -12.42
N GLU A 344 -6.12 4.85 -11.27
CA GLU A 344 -6.51 6.02 -10.48
C GLU A 344 -5.37 6.52 -9.57
N GLU A 345 -5.29 7.83 -9.36
CA GLU A 345 -4.34 8.42 -8.41
C GLU A 345 -4.75 8.17 -6.95
N PRO A 346 -3.81 7.79 -6.07
CA PRO A 346 -4.11 7.51 -4.69
C PRO A 346 -4.48 8.76 -3.91
N ARG A 347 -5.61 8.71 -3.21
CA ARG A 347 -5.95 9.64 -2.12
C ARG A 347 -5.61 8.99 -0.79
N TRP A 348 -4.47 9.38 -0.23
CA TRP A 348 -3.96 8.79 1.00
C TRP A 348 -4.80 9.16 2.22
N SER A 349 -4.96 8.20 3.11
CA SER A 349 -5.68 8.30 4.38
C SER A 349 -4.90 7.55 5.46
N ASP A 350 -5.05 8.02 6.68
CA ASP A 350 -4.65 7.39 7.93
C ASP A 350 -5.85 6.96 8.78
N ARG A 351 -7.06 7.13 8.24
CA ARG A 351 -8.33 6.75 8.86
C ARG A 351 -8.99 5.59 8.13
N PRO A 352 -9.72 4.71 8.85
CA PRO A 352 -10.44 3.60 8.23
C PRO A 352 -11.33 4.06 7.07
N LEU A 353 -11.15 3.43 5.91
CA LEU A 353 -11.97 3.68 4.73
C LEU A 353 -13.18 2.76 4.75
N ARG A 354 -14.37 3.33 4.56
CA ARG A 354 -15.60 2.54 4.41
C ARG A 354 -15.58 1.83 3.06
N VAL A 355 -15.84 0.53 3.04
CA VAL A 355 -15.81 -0.29 1.82
C VAL A 355 -17.05 -1.16 1.69
N LEU A 356 -17.36 -1.52 0.44
CA LEU A 356 -18.45 -2.42 0.08
C LEU A 356 -17.94 -3.87 0.01
N ARG A 357 -18.75 -4.84 0.44
CA ARG A 357 -18.46 -6.27 0.32
C ARG A 357 -18.29 -6.71 -1.13
N ASP A 358 -19.02 -6.09 -2.04
CA ASP A 358 -18.91 -6.36 -3.47
C ASP A 358 -17.53 -6.06 -4.03
N TRP A 359 -16.74 -5.20 -3.37
CA TRP A 359 -15.37 -4.90 -3.76
C TRP A 359 -14.38 -6.03 -3.48
N PHE A 360 -14.78 -7.04 -2.70
CA PHE A 360 -14.02 -8.27 -2.47
C PHE A 360 -14.39 -9.39 -3.46
N ARG A 361 -15.36 -9.18 -4.37
CA ARG A 361 -15.70 -10.21 -5.37
C ARG A 361 -14.55 -10.43 -6.36
N PRO A 362 -14.40 -11.64 -6.95
CA PRO A 362 -13.33 -11.94 -7.91
C PRO A 362 -13.21 -10.98 -9.10
N VAL A 363 -14.34 -10.41 -9.53
CA VAL A 363 -14.42 -9.47 -10.66
C VAL A 363 -14.06 -8.02 -10.31
N SER A 364 -13.87 -7.73 -9.02
CA SER A 364 -13.52 -6.39 -8.55
C SER A 364 -12.10 -6.00 -8.97
N ARG A 365 -11.96 -4.73 -9.38
CA ARG A 365 -10.66 -4.10 -9.67
C ARG A 365 -10.15 -3.24 -8.51
N LYS A 366 -10.85 -3.24 -7.36
CA LYS A 366 -10.46 -2.45 -6.19
C LYS A 366 -9.17 -2.97 -5.57
N ARG A 367 -8.26 -2.03 -5.30
CA ARG A 367 -6.96 -2.30 -4.68
C ARG A 367 -6.77 -1.41 -3.47
N LEU A 368 -6.29 -2.00 -2.40
CA LEU A 368 -5.71 -1.29 -1.27
C LEU A 368 -4.25 -0.99 -1.58
N LEU A 369 -3.92 0.30 -1.71
CA LEU A 369 -2.55 0.76 -1.76
C LEU A 369 -2.07 1.09 -0.36
N LEU A 370 -0.87 0.65 -0.02
CA LEU A 370 -0.20 0.94 1.25
C LEU A 370 1.12 1.67 0.98
N LYS A 371 1.24 2.89 1.52
CA LYS A 371 2.52 3.59 1.59
C LYS A 371 3.21 3.14 2.86
N LEU A 372 4.29 2.39 2.71
CA LEU A 372 5.04 1.77 3.81
C LEU A 372 6.45 2.37 3.90
N PRO A 373 7.00 2.49 5.12
CA PRO A 373 8.44 2.69 5.31
C PRO A 373 9.29 1.61 4.63
N ARG A 374 10.54 1.98 4.30
CA ARG A 374 11.46 1.10 3.57
C ARG A 374 11.75 -0.16 4.38
N GLY A 375 11.73 -1.32 3.72
CA GLY A 375 12.02 -2.61 4.35
C GLY A 375 10.89 -3.16 5.23
N LEU A 376 9.78 -2.43 5.40
CA LEU A 376 8.68 -2.87 6.25
C LEU A 376 7.86 -3.99 5.59
N ARG A 377 7.63 -5.06 6.35
CA ARG A 377 6.66 -6.12 6.04
C ARG A 377 5.40 -5.93 6.87
N VAL A 378 4.26 -6.24 6.28
CA VAL A 378 2.95 -6.08 6.91
C VAL A 378 2.10 -7.33 6.71
N ARG A 379 1.12 -7.52 7.60
CA ARG A 379 0.08 -8.53 7.42
C ARG A 379 -1.28 -7.85 7.28
N LEU A 380 -2.16 -8.38 6.43
CA LEU A 380 -3.48 -7.81 6.15
C LEU A 380 -4.58 -8.87 6.25
N GLY A 381 -5.77 -8.46 6.68
CA GLY A 381 -6.90 -9.36 6.87
C GLY A 381 -7.91 -8.86 7.90
N PHE A 382 -8.95 -9.64 8.13
CA PHE A 382 -9.97 -9.37 9.16
C PHE A 382 -9.59 -9.91 10.54
N ASP A 383 -8.94 -11.08 10.56
CA ASP A 383 -8.47 -11.76 11.75
C ASP A 383 -6.95 -12.01 11.67
N ALA A 384 -6.28 -11.92 12.81
CA ALA A 384 -4.83 -12.06 12.87
C ALA A 384 -4.34 -13.49 12.56
N SER A 385 -5.12 -14.53 12.81
CA SER A 385 -4.73 -15.91 12.49
C SER A 385 -4.79 -16.20 10.99
N MET A 386 -5.66 -15.49 10.27
CA MET A 386 -5.88 -15.65 8.83
C MET A 386 -5.25 -14.53 7.99
N ALA A 387 -4.54 -13.61 8.63
CA ALA A 387 -3.92 -12.47 7.96
C ALA A 387 -2.78 -12.92 7.05
N ARG A 388 -2.70 -12.32 5.86
CA ARG A 388 -1.72 -12.65 4.82
C ARG A 388 -0.57 -11.67 4.86
N GLU A 389 0.65 -12.16 4.68
CA GLU A 389 1.86 -11.34 4.70
C GLU A 389 2.15 -10.71 3.34
N PHE A 390 2.61 -9.46 3.36
CA PHE A 390 3.03 -8.70 2.20
C PHE A 390 4.32 -7.93 2.48
N GLY A 391 5.10 -7.71 1.43
CA GLY A 391 6.32 -6.91 1.45
C GLY A 391 7.62 -7.71 1.36
N PRO A 392 8.77 -7.05 1.58
CA PRO A 392 8.89 -5.63 1.89
C PRO A 392 8.45 -4.74 0.72
N ALA A 393 8.01 -3.51 1.01
CA ALA A 393 7.84 -2.51 -0.04
C ALA A 393 9.16 -2.33 -0.81
N GLY A 394 9.06 -2.16 -2.15
CA GLY A 394 10.23 -1.99 -3.01
C GLY A 394 11.13 -0.84 -2.58
N SER A 395 12.43 -0.95 -2.84
CA SER A 395 13.42 0.10 -2.58
C SER A 395 13.14 1.40 -3.36
N ASP A 396 12.32 1.32 -4.41
CA ASP A 396 11.88 2.40 -5.28
C ASP A 396 10.83 3.33 -4.65
N GLY A 397 10.35 3.03 -3.43
CA GLY A 397 9.37 3.84 -2.72
C GLY A 397 7.96 3.77 -3.32
N ARG A 398 7.70 2.79 -4.20
CA ARG A 398 6.35 2.55 -4.72
C ARG A 398 5.45 1.98 -3.63
N PRO A 399 4.17 2.37 -3.58
CA PRO A 399 3.24 1.81 -2.63
C PRO A 399 2.99 0.32 -2.95
N LEU A 400 2.82 -0.46 -1.89
CA LEU A 400 2.42 -1.86 -1.99
C LEU A 400 0.94 -1.91 -2.41
N ALA A 401 0.65 -2.58 -3.53
CA ALA A 401 -0.71 -2.78 -4.01
C ALA A 401 -1.24 -4.17 -3.64
N VAL A 402 -2.41 -4.22 -3.01
CA VAL A 402 -3.07 -5.46 -2.59
C VAL A 402 -4.49 -5.48 -3.14
N HIS A 403 -4.85 -6.54 -3.87
CA HIS A 403 -6.19 -6.65 -4.42
C HIS A 403 -7.17 -7.11 -3.35
N LEU A 404 -8.32 -6.44 -3.23
CA LEU A 404 -9.33 -6.84 -2.24
C LEU A 404 -9.94 -8.21 -2.52
N ARG A 405 -10.05 -8.59 -3.81
CA ARG A 405 -10.54 -9.91 -4.23
C ARG A 405 -9.73 -11.08 -3.68
N ASP A 406 -8.50 -10.85 -3.27
CA ASP A 406 -7.67 -11.90 -2.71
C ASP A 406 -8.28 -12.39 -1.39
N PHE A 407 -9.04 -11.56 -0.68
CA PHE A 407 -9.70 -11.87 0.60
C PHE A 407 -11.18 -12.30 0.45
N ALA A 408 -11.61 -12.69 -0.75
CA ALA A 408 -13.00 -13.12 -1.02
C ALA A 408 -13.44 -14.33 -0.19
N ASP A 409 -12.49 -15.15 0.25
CA ASP A 409 -12.65 -16.34 1.07
C ASP A 409 -12.81 -16.05 2.56
N CYS A 410 -12.61 -14.81 3.02
CA CYS A 410 -12.77 -14.45 4.42
C CYS A 410 -14.26 -14.47 4.84
N PRO A 411 -14.65 -15.16 5.94
CA PRO A 411 -16.03 -15.24 6.40
C PRO A 411 -16.68 -13.87 6.64
N GLU A 412 -15.89 -12.89 7.08
CA GLU A 412 -16.33 -11.54 7.37
C GLU A 412 -16.90 -10.83 6.15
N VAL A 413 -16.51 -11.20 4.92
CA VAL A 413 -17.01 -10.61 3.68
C VAL A 413 -18.46 -11.03 3.41
N THR A 414 -18.86 -12.23 3.83
CA THR A 414 -20.22 -12.77 3.60
C THR A 414 -21.15 -12.58 4.80
N ARG A 415 -20.61 -12.44 6.01
CA ARG A 415 -21.42 -12.26 7.23
C ARG A 415 -22.08 -10.88 7.29
N PRO A 416 -23.35 -10.77 7.69
CA PRO A 416 -24.06 -9.49 7.75
C PRO A 416 -23.60 -8.55 8.88
N SER A 417 -22.76 -9.02 9.82
CA SER A 417 -22.18 -8.19 10.88
C SER A 417 -21.12 -7.21 10.34
N PRO A 418 -20.94 -6.05 10.97
CA PRO A 418 -19.84 -5.16 10.61
C PRO A 418 -18.51 -5.85 10.86
N ALA A 419 -17.50 -5.52 10.06
CA ALA A 419 -16.18 -6.10 10.17
C ALA A 419 -15.08 -5.06 9.92
N SER A 420 -13.92 -5.27 10.54
CA SER A 420 -12.75 -4.39 10.40
C SER A 420 -11.63 -5.14 9.69
N PHE A 421 -11.17 -4.59 8.58
CA PHE A 421 -9.98 -5.06 7.90
C PHE A 421 -8.77 -4.28 8.43
N ARG A 422 -7.74 -4.99 8.86
CA ARG A 422 -6.61 -4.43 9.60
C ARG A 422 -5.29 -4.63 8.87
N VAL A 423 -4.37 -3.72 9.17
CA VAL A 423 -2.94 -3.86 8.93
C VAL A 423 -2.25 -4.19 10.25
N TRP A 424 -1.42 -5.22 10.24
CA TRP A 424 -0.57 -5.61 11.35
C TRP A 424 0.89 -5.38 11.02
N VAL A 425 1.60 -4.81 11.98
CA VAL A 425 3.06 -4.72 11.98
C VAL A 425 3.55 -5.25 13.32
N SER A 426 4.32 -6.34 13.28
CA SER A 426 4.77 -7.01 14.50
C SER A 426 3.60 -7.35 15.43
N ARG A 427 3.50 -6.69 16.59
CA ARG A 427 2.41 -6.87 17.58
C ARG A 427 1.35 -5.78 17.52
N GLU A 428 1.54 -4.75 16.71
CA GLU A 428 0.63 -3.61 16.58
C GLU A 428 -0.33 -3.81 15.41
N SER A 429 -1.51 -3.17 15.49
CA SER A 429 -2.48 -3.20 14.40
C SER A 429 -3.28 -1.90 14.31
N ALA A 430 -3.68 -1.53 13.10
CA ALA A 430 -4.63 -0.46 12.83
C ALA A 430 -5.72 -0.94 11.86
N VAL A 431 -6.93 -0.39 11.99
CA VAL A 431 -8.02 -0.66 11.05
C VAL A 431 -7.82 0.24 9.84
N CYS A 432 -7.68 -0.35 8.65
CA CYS A 432 -7.55 0.42 7.41
C CYS A 432 -8.84 0.42 6.60
N LEU A 433 -9.66 -0.63 6.67
CA LEU A 433 -10.99 -0.66 6.03
C LEU A 433 -12.08 -1.07 7.03
N SER A 434 -13.27 -0.51 6.86
CA SER A 434 -14.47 -0.86 7.62
C SER A 434 -15.58 -1.34 6.69
N LEU A 435 -16.09 -2.54 6.96
CA LEU A 435 -17.26 -3.10 6.30
C LEU A 435 -18.47 -2.78 7.17
N PRO A 436 -19.50 -2.10 6.63
CA PRO A 436 -20.71 -1.85 7.37
C PRO A 436 -21.49 -3.15 7.63
N ALA A 437 -22.41 -3.07 8.58
CA ALA A 437 -23.43 -4.09 8.74
C ALA A 437 -24.33 -4.11 7.50
N LEU A 438 -24.82 -5.29 7.14
CA LEU A 438 -25.86 -5.43 6.12
C LEU A 438 -27.23 -5.28 6.77
N THR A 439 -28.05 -4.39 6.21
CA THR A 439 -29.46 -4.28 6.57
C THR A 439 -30.25 -5.27 5.73
N LEU A 440 -31.01 -6.14 6.39
CA LEU A 440 -31.91 -7.08 5.70
C LEU A 440 -33.12 -6.31 5.17
N ARG A 441 -33.48 -6.45 3.89
CA ARG A 441 -34.60 -5.73 3.28
C ARG A 441 -35.59 -6.68 2.62
N CYS A 442 -36.87 -6.31 2.69
CA CYS A 442 -37.96 -7.00 1.98
C CYS A 442 -37.87 -6.77 0.47
N ARG A 443 -37.87 -7.83 -0.35
CA ARG A 443 -37.88 -7.67 -1.81
C ARG A 443 -39.23 -7.19 -2.37
N ILE A 444 -40.30 -7.28 -1.58
CA ILE A 444 -41.66 -6.92 -2.00
C ILE A 444 -41.92 -5.42 -1.79
N CYS A 445 -41.49 -4.85 -0.65
CA CYS A 445 -41.78 -3.45 -0.30
C CYS A 445 -40.57 -2.65 0.22
N ASP A 446 -39.35 -3.18 0.12
CA ASP A 446 -38.07 -2.58 0.56
C ASP A 446 -37.99 -2.22 2.07
N HIS A 447 -38.89 -2.77 2.90
CA HIS A 447 -38.88 -2.55 4.35
C HIS A 447 -37.55 -2.99 4.98
N PRO A 448 -36.88 -2.13 5.76
CA PRO A 448 -35.63 -2.47 6.44
C PRO A 448 -35.90 -3.27 7.72
N GLY A 449 -35.16 -4.35 7.89
CA GLY A 449 -35.21 -5.24 9.04
C GLY A 449 -33.99 -5.10 9.92
N THR A 450 -34.23 -5.09 11.23
CA THR A 450 -33.18 -5.05 12.24
C THR A 450 -32.75 -6.44 12.71
N SER A 451 -33.55 -7.49 12.44
CA SER A 451 -33.25 -8.87 12.79
C SER A 451 -34.05 -9.87 11.94
N ARG A 452 -33.68 -11.16 11.99
CA ARG A 452 -34.46 -12.24 11.36
C ARG A 452 -35.89 -12.31 11.89
N GLN A 453 -36.10 -12.16 13.20
CA GLN A 453 -37.43 -12.21 13.82
C GLN A 453 -38.30 -11.03 13.38
N ASP A 454 -37.70 -9.87 13.16
CA ASP A 454 -38.37 -8.69 12.64
C ASP A 454 -38.92 -8.95 11.23
N MET A 455 -38.12 -9.56 10.36
CA MET A 455 -38.55 -9.91 9.01
C MET A 455 -39.61 -11.00 8.97
N VAL A 456 -39.52 -11.99 9.86
CA VAL A 456 -40.57 -13.02 10.03
C VAL A 456 -41.90 -12.39 10.44
N ARG A 457 -41.89 -11.36 11.30
CA ARG A 457 -43.10 -10.63 11.64
C ARG A 457 -43.61 -9.81 10.45
N HIS A 458 -42.71 -9.18 9.71
CA HIS A 458 -43.02 -8.35 8.56
C HIS A 458 -43.68 -9.13 7.41
N VAL A 459 -43.20 -10.34 7.08
CA VAL A 459 -43.74 -11.15 5.97
C VAL A 459 -45.23 -11.48 6.15
N GLY A 460 -45.72 -11.46 7.40
CA GLY A 460 -47.15 -11.58 7.71
C GLY A 460 -48.03 -10.63 6.91
N SER A 461 -47.55 -9.42 6.60
CA SER A 461 -48.28 -8.43 5.81
C SER A 461 -48.41 -8.78 4.32
N HIS A 462 -47.58 -9.69 3.80
CA HIS A 462 -47.56 -10.10 2.39
C HIS A 462 -48.19 -11.47 2.15
N LEU A 463 -48.68 -12.16 3.19
CA LEU A 463 -49.12 -13.55 3.06
C LEU A 463 -50.25 -13.73 2.04
N ASP A 464 -51.21 -12.81 1.98
CA ASP A 464 -52.33 -12.92 1.03
C ASP A 464 -51.87 -12.73 -0.43
N ASP A 465 -50.84 -11.91 -0.67
CA ASP A 465 -50.24 -11.71 -2.00
C ASP A 465 -49.32 -12.86 -2.42
N LEU A 466 -48.67 -13.50 -1.44
CA LEU A 466 -47.75 -14.62 -1.63
C LEU A 466 -48.45 -15.98 -1.70
N PHE A 467 -49.62 -16.08 -1.09
CA PHE A 467 -50.52 -17.24 -1.13
C PHE A 467 -51.89 -16.82 -1.65
N PRO A 468 -51.98 -16.49 -2.96
CA PRO A 468 -53.27 -16.20 -3.57
C PRO A 468 -54.21 -17.40 -3.43
N ARG A 469 -55.50 -17.08 -3.27
CA ARG A 469 -56.60 -18.05 -3.36
C ARG A 469 -56.67 -18.57 -4.79
N LEU A 470 -56.89 -19.87 -4.94
CA LEU A 470 -57.10 -20.46 -6.26
C LEU A 470 -58.46 -20.04 -6.82
N SER A 471 -58.50 -19.80 -8.12
CA SER A 471 -59.76 -19.64 -8.87
C SER A 471 -60.53 -20.97 -8.93
N TRP A 472 -61.81 -20.90 -9.29
CA TRP A 472 -62.66 -22.10 -9.38
C TRP A 472 -62.10 -23.13 -10.37
N GLU A 473 -61.61 -22.68 -11.52
CA GLU A 473 -60.96 -23.53 -12.52
C GLU A 473 -59.73 -24.25 -11.95
N GLU A 474 -58.86 -23.54 -11.22
CA GLU A 474 -57.68 -24.11 -10.60
C GLU A 474 -58.00 -25.11 -9.49
N ILE A 475 -59.11 -24.92 -8.76
CA ILE A 475 -59.60 -25.89 -7.76
C ILE A 475 -60.06 -27.18 -8.44
N LEU A 476 -60.80 -27.06 -9.56
CA LEU A 476 -61.25 -28.22 -10.33
C LEU A 476 -60.10 -29.01 -10.92
N GLU A 477 -59.04 -28.33 -11.39
CA GLU A 477 -57.82 -28.96 -11.89
C GLU A 477 -57.04 -29.67 -10.77
N ALA A 478 -56.93 -29.04 -9.59
CA ALA A 478 -56.18 -29.60 -8.48
C ALA A 478 -56.88 -30.79 -7.80
N PHE A 479 -58.22 -30.83 -7.83
CA PHE A 479 -59.02 -31.83 -7.14
C PHE A 479 -60.08 -32.46 -8.06
N PRO A 480 -59.67 -33.14 -9.15
CA PRO A 480 -60.60 -33.69 -10.14
C PRO A 480 -61.54 -34.76 -9.56
N ASP A 481 -61.08 -35.48 -8.52
CA ASP A 481 -61.79 -36.62 -7.93
C ASP A 481 -62.78 -36.21 -6.82
N ARG A 482 -62.82 -34.94 -6.41
CA ARG A 482 -63.77 -34.46 -5.38
C ARG A 482 -65.19 -34.24 -5.89
N GLY A 483 -65.42 -34.45 -7.18
CA GLY A 483 -66.76 -34.35 -7.77
C GLY A 483 -67.37 -32.95 -7.70
N TYR A 484 -66.54 -31.91 -7.58
CA TYR A 484 -66.99 -30.52 -7.60
C TYR A 484 -67.70 -30.21 -8.94
N PRO A 485 -68.80 -29.41 -8.92
CA PRO A 485 -69.57 -29.14 -10.11
C PRO A 485 -68.76 -28.28 -11.11
N LYS A 486 -68.63 -28.77 -12.35
CA LYS A 486 -67.83 -28.09 -13.39
C LYS A 486 -68.41 -26.74 -13.82
N ALA A 487 -69.72 -26.56 -13.68
CA ALA A 487 -70.41 -25.32 -13.98
C ALA A 487 -71.65 -25.17 -13.08
N LEU A 488 -71.87 -23.95 -12.58
CA LEU A 488 -73.08 -23.53 -11.89
C LEU A 488 -73.64 -22.31 -12.59
N TYR A 489 -74.95 -22.31 -12.84
CA TYR A 489 -75.64 -21.18 -13.43
C TYR A 489 -76.74 -20.69 -12.50
N ARG A 490 -76.88 -19.37 -12.41
CA ARG A 490 -77.95 -18.72 -11.67
C ARG A 490 -78.94 -18.07 -12.64
N CYS A 491 -80.21 -18.42 -12.49
CA CYS A 491 -81.31 -17.76 -13.21
C CYS A 491 -81.41 -16.29 -12.75
N SER A 492 -81.30 -15.35 -13.69
CA SER A 492 -81.34 -13.92 -13.37
C SER A 492 -82.73 -13.42 -12.96
N TYR A 493 -83.79 -14.20 -13.20
CA TYR A 493 -85.16 -13.83 -12.88
C TYR A 493 -85.60 -14.24 -11.47
N CYS A 494 -85.33 -15.49 -11.07
CA CYS A 494 -85.80 -16.04 -9.80
C CYS A 494 -84.69 -16.40 -8.82
N GLY A 495 -83.44 -16.34 -9.26
CA GLY A 495 -82.27 -16.70 -8.45
C GLY A 495 -82.04 -18.21 -8.27
N HIS A 496 -82.83 -19.06 -8.94
CA HIS A 496 -82.62 -20.52 -8.94
C HIS A 496 -81.23 -20.88 -9.48
N ILE A 497 -80.60 -21.90 -8.89
CA ILE A 497 -79.25 -22.33 -9.23
C ILE A 497 -79.31 -23.74 -9.81
N GLU A 498 -78.78 -23.91 -11.02
CA GLU A 498 -78.60 -25.20 -11.66
C GLU A 498 -77.12 -25.56 -11.72
N PHE A 499 -76.80 -26.84 -11.52
CA PHE A 499 -75.44 -27.34 -11.51
C PHE A 499 -75.38 -28.75 -12.09
N ASN A 500 -74.24 -29.14 -12.66
CA ASN A 500 -74.06 -30.50 -13.15
C ASN A 500 -73.55 -31.41 -12.03
N GLU A 501 -74.37 -32.39 -11.64
CA GLU A 501 -74.03 -33.38 -10.61
C GLU A 501 -73.16 -34.54 -11.10
N GLN A 502 -73.11 -34.83 -12.40
CA GLN A 502 -72.51 -36.06 -12.91
C GLN A 502 -71.59 -35.84 -14.12
N THR A 503 -70.40 -36.42 -14.03
CA THR A 503 -69.37 -36.45 -15.08
C THR A 503 -69.73 -37.28 -16.32
N ILE A 504 -70.93 -37.89 -16.39
CA ILE A 504 -71.22 -38.96 -17.36
C ILE A 504 -72.57 -38.82 -18.11
N SER A 505 -73.52 -37.97 -17.71
CA SER A 505 -74.75 -37.77 -18.49
C SER A 505 -74.64 -36.56 -19.44
N SER A 506 -75.24 -36.68 -20.62
CA SER A 506 -75.18 -35.71 -21.73
C SER A 506 -75.88 -34.37 -21.47
N ASP A 507 -76.39 -34.14 -20.27
CA ASP A 507 -77.04 -32.88 -19.90
C ASP A 507 -76.01 -31.94 -19.29
N ASN A 508 -75.43 -31.09 -20.14
CA ASN A 508 -74.57 -30.01 -19.67
C ASN A 508 -75.41 -29.02 -18.81
N ALA A 509 -74.77 -28.38 -17.83
CA ALA A 509 -75.45 -27.43 -16.92
C ALA A 509 -76.18 -26.31 -17.69
N THR A 510 -75.74 -26.01 -18.92
CA THR A 510 -76.37 -25.04 -19.81
C THR A 510 -77.75 -25.51 -20.27
N SER A 511 -77.91 -26.78 -20.65
CA SER A 511 -79.20 -27.37 -21.00
C SER A 511 -80.16 -27.38 -19.81
N ALA A 512 -79.66 -27.70 -18.61
CA ALA A 512 -80.45 -27.71 -17.38
C ALA A 512 -81.00 -26.30 -17.04
N ILE A 513 -80.17 -25.26 -17.09
CA ILE A 513 -80.63 -23.89 -16.81
C ILE A 513 -81.58 -23.36 -17.89
N LEU A 514 -81.40 -23.75 -19.16
CA LEU A 514 -82.33 -23.39 -20.23
C LEU A 514 -83.70 -24.08 -20.03
N ALA A 515 -83.73 -25.35 -19.64
CA ALA A 515 -84.95 -26.06 -19.30
C ALA A 515 -85.67 -25.45 -18.08
N HIS A 516 -84.90 -25.00 -17.08
CA HIS A 516 -85.44 -24.21 -15.98
C HIS A 516 -86.06 -22.90 -16.49
N LEU A 517 -85.36 -22.14 -17.33
CA LEU A 517 -85.82 -20.85 -17.85
C LEU A 517 -87.13 -20.97 -18.63
N ASP A 518 -87.30 -22.02 -19.44
CA ASP A 518 -88.55 -22.31 -20.16
C ASP A 518 -89.76 -22.47 -19.23
N ASN A 519 -89.53 -22.94 -18.00
CA ASN A 519 -90.55 -23.15 -16.98
C ASN A 519 -90.51 -22.11 -15.84
N CYS A 520 -89.65 -21.10 -15.93
CA CYS A 520 -89.49 -20.10 -14.89
C CYS A 520 -90.71 -19.16 -14.88
N PRO A 521 -91.44 -19.04 -13.75
CA PRO A 521 -92.65 -18.22 -13.67
C PRO A 521 -92.36 -16.71 -13.72
N TYR A 522 -91.10 -16.31 -13.54
CA TYR A 522 -90.65 -14.91 -13.50
C TYR A 522 -89.92 -14.48 -14.77
N ALA A 523 -89.75 -15.36 -15.76
CA ALA A 523 -88.97 -15.06 -16.96
C ALA A 523 -89.74 -14.19 -17.96
N GLU A 524 -89.07 -13.17 -18.50
CA GLU A 524 -89.58 -12.35 -19.60
C GLU A 524 -89.71 -13.20 -20.89
N ARG A 525 -90.81 -13.02 -21.62
CA ARG A 525 -91.09 -13.75 -22.86
C ARG A 525 -91.36 -12.77 -24.00
N ASP A 526 -90.67 -12.96 -25.12
CA ASP A 526 -90.92 -12.23 -26.38
C ASP A 526 -91.46 -13.22 -27.42
N GLY A 527 -92.62 -12.92 -28.00
CA GLY A 527 -93.30 -13.81 -28.94
C GLY A 527 -93.59 -15.23 -28.42
N GLY A 528 -93.72 -15.41 -27.09
CA GLY A 528 -93.93 -16.70 -26.44
C GLY A 528 -92.65 -17.51 -26.14
N ARG A 529 -91.47 -17.03 -26.55
CA ARG A 529 -90.17 -17.63 -26.22
C ARG A 529 -89.53 -16.91 -25.03
N VAL A 530 -88.90 -17.66 -24.13
CA VAL A 530 -88.18 -17.07 -22.99
C VAL A 530 -86.92 -16.36 -23.49
N ILE A 531 -86.68 -15.15 -22.99
CA ILE A 531 -85.41 -14.45 -23.19
C ILE A 531 -84.39 -15.04 -22.20
N PRO A 532 -83.35 -15.75 -22.66
CA PRO A 532 -82.43 -16.41 -21.76
C PRO A 532 -81.58 -15.37 -21.02
N ARG A 533 -81.80 -15.28 -19.70
CA ARG A 533 -80.95 -14.50 -18.79
C ARG A 533 -80.53 -15.37 -17.61
N PHE A 534 -79.27 -15.78 -17.64
CA PHE A 534 -78.62 -16.50 -16.56
C PHE A 534 -77.16 -16.08 -16.51
N GLU A 535 -76.56 -16.15 -15.32
CA GLU A 535 -75.15 -15.83 -15.08
C GLU A 535 -74.39 -17.10 -14.64
N PRO A 536 -73.19 -17.37 -15.19
CA PRO A 536 -72.30 -18.36 -14.57
C PRO A 536 -71.91 -17.86 -13.18
N ILE A 537 -71.85 -18.78 -12.23
CA ILE A 537 -71.20 -18.56 -10.94
C ILE A 537 -69.82 -19.19 -11.09
N ASP A 538 -68.79 -18.35 -11.10
CA ASP A 538 -67.37 -18.71 -11.19
C ASP A 538 -66.56 -18.13 -10.02
N ASP A 539 -67.16 -17.21 -9.25
CA ASP A 539 -66.59 -16.64 -8.04
C ASP A 539 -66.54 -17.65 -6.88
N VAL A 540 -65.33 -17.86 -6.34
CA VAL A 540 -65.06 -18.87 -5.32
C VAL A 540 -65.69 -18.54 -3.97
N GLU A 541 -65.79 -17.25 -3.58
CA GLU A 541 -66.48 -16.88 -2.34
C GLU A 541 -67.97 -17.19 -2.44
N ARG A 542 -68.57 -16.90 -3.59
CA ARG A 542 -69.95 -17.27 -3.88
C ARG A 542 -70.15 -18.77 -3.88
N MET A 543 -69.20 -19.56 -4.38
CA MET A 543 -69.21 -21.02 -4.25
C MET A 543 -69.18 -21.48 -2.79
N ARG A 544 -68.37 -20.86 -1.94
CA ARG A 544 -68.32 -21.18 -0.49
C ARG A 544 -69.65 -20.93 0.21
N GLU A 545 -70.44 -19.95 -0.23
CA GLU A 545 -71.78 -19.71 0.33
C GLU A 545 -72.82 -20.73 -0.16
N ILE A 546 -72.69 -21.19 -1.41
CA ILE A 546 -73.69 -22.02 -2.10
C ILE A 546 -73.48 -23.51 -1.83
N LEU A 547 -72.24 -24.01 -1.89
CA LEU A 547 -71.92 -25.43 -1.77
C LEU A 547 -72.38 -26.06 -0.44
N PRO A 548 -72.25 -25.40 0.74
CA PRO A 548 -72.75 -25.97 1.99
C PRO A 548 -74.27 -26.15 1.98
N ARG A 549 -75.01 -25.29 1.27
CA ARG A 549 -76.47 -25.38 1.15
C ARG A 549 -76.91 -26.46 0.17
N LEU A 550 -76.13 -26.68 -0.89
CA LEU A 550 -76.45 -27.64 -1.94
C LEU A 550 -75.99 -29.07 -1.58
N ARG A 551 -74.82 -29.22 -0.97
CA ARG A 551 -74.17 -30.52 -0.74
C ARG A 551 -73.78 -30.83 0.70
N GLN A 552 -74.04 -29.91 1.65
CA GLN A 552 -73.56 -30.04 3.04
C GLN A 552 -72.04 -30.18 3.15
N GLU A 553 -71.30 -29.70 2.14
CA GLU A 553 -69.85 -29.70 2.07
C GLU A 553 -69.33 -28.26 2.09
N ASN A 554 -68.32 -28.00 2.93
CA ASN A 554 -67.63 -26.71 2.94
C ASN A 554 -66.45 -26.77 1.95
N LEU A 555 -66.32 -25.73 1.12
CA LEU A 555 -65.15 -25.57 0.27
C LEU A 555 -64.01 -24.93 1.10
N PRO A 556 -62.89 -25.67 1.36
CA PRO A 556 -61.79 -25.15 2.16
C PRO A 556 -61.12 -23.92 1.53
N ASP A 557 -60.35 -23.17 2.31
CA ASP A 557 -59.49 -22.10 1.79
C ASP A 557 -58.29 -22.70 1.09
N ILE A 558 -58.41 -22.90 -0.22
CA ILE A 558 -57.36 -23.50 -1.05
C ILE A 558 -56.45 -22.39 -1.57
N ARG A 559 -55.18 -22.45 -1.19
CA ARG A 559 -54.16 -21.44 -1.55
C ARG A 559 -52.92 -22.10 -2.13
N ARG A 560 -52.15 -21.35 -2.92
CA ARG A 560 -50.88 -21.82 -3.50
C ARG A 560 -49.76 -20.81 -3.25
N CYS A 561 -48.59 -21.29 -2.82
CA CYS A 561 -47.40 -20.45 -2.70
C CYS A 561 -46.94 -19.99 -4.08
N ARG A 562 -46.73 -18.68 -4.25
CA ARG A 562 -46.30 -18.06 -5.52
C ARG A 562 -44.89 -18.45 -5.95
N PHE A 563 -44.03 -18.87 -5.02
CA PHE A 563 -42.65 -19.29 -5.32
C PHE A 563 -42.52 -20.78 -5.61
N CYS A 564 -43.51 -21.58 -5.22
CA CYS A 564 -43.51 -23.01 -5.52
C CYS A 564 -43.85 -23.25 -7.00
N PRO A 565 -43.33 -24.33 -7.61
CA PRO A 565 -43.77 -24.77 -8.93
C PRO A 565 -45.30 -24.92 -9.02
N ARG A 566 -45.91 -24.62 -10.16
CA ARG A 566 -47.38 -24.61 -10.33
C ARG A 566 -48.02 -25.98 -10.09
N ASP A 567 -47.27 -27.03 -10.36
CA ASP A 567 -47.55 -28.45 -10.18
C ASP A 567 -47.41 -28.93 -8.72
N SER A 568 -46.99 -28.06 -7.79
CA SER A 568 -47.05 -28.37 -6.36
C SER A 568 -48.49 -28.47 -5.85
N GLU A 569 -48.71 -29.40 -4.91
CA GLU A 569 -50.00 -29.58 -4.26
C GLU A 569 -50.43 -28.26 -3.57
N PRO A 570 -51.65 -27.77 -3.85
CA PRO A 570 -52.17 -26.59 -3.17
C PRO A 570 -52.53 -26.92 -1.71
N TRP A 571 -52.54 -25.90 -0.88
CA TRP A 571 -52.71 -26.01 0.55
C TRP A 571 -54.18 -25.81 0.91
N GLU A 572 -54.74 -26.70 1.73
CA GLU A 572 -56.10 -26.59 2.25
C GLU A 572 -56.10 -25.98 3.65
N ASP A 573 -56.91 -24.94 3.86
CA ASP A 573 -57.06 -24.21 5.11
C ASP A 573 -55.71 -23.89 5.81
N PRO A 574 -54.71 -23.34 5.08
CA PRO A 574 -53.40 -23.14 5.67
C PRO A 574 -53.44 -22.06 6.75
N SER A 575 -52.91 -22.37 7.93
CA SER A 575 -52.73 -21.35 8.97
C SER A 575 -51.68 -20.32 8.55
N ARG A 576 -51.82 -19.09 9.03
CA ARG A 576 -50.82 -18.02 8.78
C ARG A 576 -49.42 -18.40 9.27
N GLU A 577 -49.35 -19.17 10.36
CA GLU A 577 -48.11 -19.71 10.92
C GLU A 577 -47.48 -20.74 9.98
N ALA A 578 -48.27 -21.65 9.40
CA ALA A 578 -47.79 -22.65 8.46
C ALA A 578 -47.29 -22.02 7.16
N MET A 579 -48.02 -21.02 6.62
CA MET A 579 -47.59 -20.24 5.45
C MET A 579 -46.28 -19.49 5.71
N THR A 580 -46.16 -18.86 6.89
CA THR A 580 -44.95 -18.15 7.28
C THR A 580 -43.76 -19.10 7.43
N ALA A 581 -43.93 -20.22 8.13
CA ALA A 581 -42.88 -21.23 8.30
C ALA A 581 -42.40 -21.77 6.95
N HIS A 582 -43.32 -22.11 6.05
CA HIS A 582 -43.00 -22.55 4.68
C HIS A 582 -42.12 -21.54 3.94
N LEU A 583 -42.52 -20.25 3.96
CA LEU A 583 -41.74 -19.17 3.35
C LEU A 583 -40.36 -19.02 3.96
N MET A 584 -40.22 -19.14 5.28
CA MET A 584 -38.94 -18.96 5.97
C MET A 584 -37.98 -20.14 5.79
N GLU A 585 -38.52 -21.34 5.59
CA GLU A 585 -37.72 -22.56 5.40
C GLU A 585 -37.33 -22.77 3.95
N ARG A 586 -38.24 -22.49 3.01
CA ARG A 586 -38.04 -22.84 1.59
C ARG A 586 -37.77 -21.67 0.67
N HIS A 587 -38.16 -20.45 1.06
CA HIS A 587 -38.15 -19.28 0.17
C HIS A 587 -37.49 -18.05 0.81
N TRP A 588 -36.52 -18.25 1.71
CA TRP A 588 -35.86 -17.16 2.42
C TRP A 588 -35.14 -16.20 1.46
N ASP A 589 -34.41 -16.73 0.49
CA ASP A 589 -33.60 -15.93 -0.43
C ASP A 589 -34.45 -15.19 -1.48
N GLU A 590 -35.68 -15.65 -1.73
CA GLU A 590 -36.65 -15.02 -2.62
C GLU A 590 -37.38 -13.84 -1.95
N LEU A 591 -37.46 -13.85 -0.62
CA LEU A 591 -38.15 -12.82 0.16
C LEU A 591 -37.23 -11.67 0.56
N TRP A 592 -35.96 -11.98 0.80
CA TRP A 592 -35.06 -11.06 1.44
C TRP A 592 -33.82 -10.76 0.61
N THR A 593 -33.28 -9.57 0.79
CA THR A 593 -31.99 -9.19 0.24
C THR A 593 -31.21 -8.41 1.28
N TYR A 594 -29.91 -8.67 1.38
CA TYR A 594 -29.04 -7.86 2.22
C TYR A 594 -28.57 -6.66 1.41
N ARG A 595 -28.69 -5.45 1.97
CA ARG A 595 -28.16 -4.23 1.38
C ARG A 595 -27.20 -3.53 2.35
N GLU A 596 -26.15 -2.95 1.80
CA GLU A 596 -25.27 -2.02 2.51
C GLU A 596 -25.94 -0.65 2.56
N GLU A 597 -25.95 -0.02 3.74
CA GLU A 597 -26.45 1.36 3.91
C GLU A 597 -25.47 2.43 3.47
#